data_AF-A0AA97BNN9-F1
#
_entry.id   AF-A0AA97BNN9-F1
#
_cell.length_a   1.000
_cell.length_b   1.000
_cell.length_c   1.000
_cell.angle_alpha   90.00
_cell.angle_beta   90.00
_cell.angle_gamma   90.00
#
_symmetry.space_group_name_H-M   'P 1'
#
loop_
_entity.id
_entity.type
_entity.pdbx_description
1 polymer ?
#
loop_
_entity_poly.entity_id
_entity_poly.type
_entity_poly.pdbx_seq_one_letter_code
_entity_poly.pdbx_strand_id
1 'polypeptide(L)'
;MNKFNMYVWVGLVLSASILGSLLYMIQGGELVVDGSNGAANAELMKTLMIIACISFPVQIISMMVMTYKPRLSIVLAVLSSLALMPITIVFTMGMIFSAIRWRYHQLTQFDTSLNVQFDQRVEFNKRNNRILVVALGLISITFIILSQSLGMFLFVFTIFLGYFGKKAGDGVYLAIKDSYFYIRPNIFAYCYRIPLKEVEYTKGEKGKVHFDVQTDTERLQLTATPANATPEEQSKLHTFINQIQKKQ
;
A
#
# COMPACT_ATOMS: atom_id res chain seq x y z
N MET A 1 -17.14 -8.28 7.64
CA MET A 1 -16.39 -7.56 6.57
C MET A 1 -15.54 -8.55 5.80
N ASN A 2 -15.48 -8.45 4.47
CA ASN A 2 -14.56 -9.28 3.67
C ASN A 2 -13.10 -8.98 4.05
N LYS A 3 -12.40 -10.06 4.40
CA LYS A 3 -11.02 -10.05 4.89
C LYS A 3 -10.03 -9.55 3.81
N PHE A 4 -10.30 -9.90 2.56
CA PHE A 4 -9.50 -9.52 1.41
C PHE A 4 -10.21 -8.45 0.57
N ASN A 5 -9.44 -7.49 0.10
CA ASN A 5 -9.87 -6.52 -0.90
C ASN A 5 -10.14 -7.22 -2.25
N MET A 6 -11.10 -6.74 -3.02
CA MET A 6 -11.39 -7.22 -4.38
C MET A 6 -10.14 -7.28 -5.26
N TYR A 7 -9.20 -6.33 -5.10
CA TYR A 7 -7.93 -6.34 -5.85
C TYR A 7 -7.07 -7.58 -5.61
N VAL A 8 -7.15 -8.22 -4.44
CA VAL A 8 -6.45 -9.49 -4.16
C VAL A 8 -6.98 -10.57 -5.10
N TRP A 9 -8.30 -10.69 -5.20
CA TRP A 9 -8.95 -11.68 -6.05
C TRP A 9 -8.70 -11.41 -7.54
N VAL A 10 -8.80 -10.15 -7.98
CA VAL A 10 -8.47 -9.76 -9.35
C VAL A 10 -7.02 -10.11 -9.68
N GLY A 11 -6.09 -9.75 -8.78
CA GLY A 11 -4.67 -10.09 -8.96
C GLY A 11 -4.41 -11.59 -8.99
N LEU A 12 -5.09 -12.37 -8.15
CA LEU A 12 -4.97 -13.84 -8.12
C LEU A 12 -5.48 -14.47 -9.41
N VAL A 13 -6.61 -13.99 -9.94
CA VAL A 13 -7.16 -14.45 -11.24
C VAL A 13 -6.18 -14.13 -12.37
N LEU A 14 -5.59 -12.94 -12.39
CA LEU A 14 -4.58 -12.58 -13.39
C LEU A 14 -3.35 -13.50 -13.30
N SER A 15 -2.84 -13.77 -12.09
CA SER A 15 -1.73 -14.71 -11.87
C SER A 15 -2.10 -16.13 -12.34
N ALA A 16 -3.31 -16.60 -12.05
CA ALA A 16 -3.80 -17.91 -12.45
C ALA A 16 -3.96 -18.01 -13.98
N SER A 17 -4.46 -16.97 -14.64
CA SER A 17 -4.62 -16.92 -16.09
C SER A 17 -3.27 -17.00 -16.80
N ILE A 18 -2.23 -16.33 -16.29
CA ILE A 18 -0.87 -16.43 -16.85
C ILE A 18 -0.34 -17.84 -16.67
N LEU A 19 -0.45 -18.40 -15.46
CA LEU A 19 0.01 -19.76 -15.19
C LEU A 19 -0.69 -20.76 -16.12
N GLY A 20 -2.02 -20.64 -16.28
CA GLY A 20 -2.80 -21.45 -17.21
C GLY A 20 -2.38 -21.28 -18.66
N SER A 21 -2.11 -20.05 -19.10
CA SER A 21 -1.63 -19.76 -20.46
C SER A 21 -0.26 -20.37 -20.72
N LEU A 22 0.68 -20.22 -19.77
CA LEU A 22 2.01 -20.82 -19.85
C LEU A 22 1.95 -22.35 -19.88
N LEU A 23 1.10 -22.96 -19.06
CA LEU A 23 0.89 -24.41 -19.06
C LEU A 23 0.26 -24.90 -20.38
N TYR A 24 -0.69 -24.16 -20.93
CA TYR A 24 -1.32 -24.48 -22.21
C TYR A 24 -0.32 -24.42 -23.37
N MET A 25 0.52 -23.38 -23.44
CA MET A 25 1.55 -23.26 -24.48
C MET A 25 2.55 -24.43 -24.46
N ILE A 26 2.84 -24.98 -23.27
CA ILE A 26 3.68 -26.18 -23.13
C ILE A 26 2.99 -27.43 -23.67
N GLN A 27 1.73 -27.64 -23.30
CA GLN A 27 0.97 -28.82 -23.73
C GLN A 27 0.68 -28.79 -25.24
N GLY A 28 0.46 -27.60 -25.81
CA GLY A 28 0.21 -27.41 -27.23
C GLY A 28 1.45 -27.58 -28.13
N GLY A 29 2.64 -27.76 -27.58
CA GLY A 29 3.88 -27.90 -28.36
C GLY A 29 4.32 -26.62 -29.08
N GLU A 30 3.62 -25.49 -28.88
CA GLU A 30 3.93 -24.17 -29.48
C GLU A 30 5.28 -23.60 -29.00
N LEU A 31 5.93 -24.26 -28.04
CA LEU A 31 7.25 -23.88 -27.52
C LEU A 31 8.42 -24.52 -28.26
N VAL A 32 8.19 -25.41 -29.23
CA VAL A 32 9.23 -25.93 -30.13
C VAL A 32 9.25 -25.06 -31.38
N VAL A 33 9.81 -23.85 -31.26
CA VAL A 33 10.12 -23.04 -32.43
C VAL A 33 11.48 -23.50 -32.95
N ASP A 34 11.51 -24.22 -34.06
CA ASP A 34 12.75 -24.65 -34.70
C ASP A 34 13.55 -23.43 -35.20
N GLY A 35 14.74 -23.23 -34.65
CA GLY A 35 15.70 -22.18 -35.02
C GLY A 35 16.56 -21.69 -33.85
N SER A 36 17.73 -21.11 -34.14
CA SER A 36 18.70 -20.63 -33.12
C SER A 36 18.11 -19.60 -32.16
N ASN A 37 17.12 -18.81 -32.60
CA ASN A 37 16.38 -17.85 -31.78
C ASN A 37 15.21 -18.49 -31.00
N GLY A 38 14.75 -19.68 -31.41
CA GLY A 38 13.68 -20.43 -30.74
C GLY A 38 14.17 -21.11 -29.45
N ALA A 39 15.41 -21.59 -29.42
CA ALA A 39 16.01 -22.21 -28.24
C ALA A 39 16.17 -21.24 -27.05
N ALA A 40 16.63 -20.00 -27.30
CA ALA A 40 16.75 -18.97 -26.26
C ALA A 40 15.39 -18.52 -25.71
N ASN A 41 14.37 -18.45 -26.57
CA ASN A 41 13.00 -18.15 -26.16
C ASN A 41 12.37 -19.29 -25.37
N ALA A 42 12.67 -20.55 -25.71
CA ALA A 42 12.22 -21.72 -24.97
C ALA A 42 12.82 -21.79 -23.55
N GLU A 43 14.10 -21.47 -23.40
CA GLU A 43 14.77 -21.44 -22.08
C GLU A 43 14.25 -20.29 -21.19
N LEU A 44 14.03 -19.11 -21.76
CA LEU A 44 13.43 -17.98 -21.06
C LEU A 44 11.99 -18.30 -20.62
N MET A 45 11.20 -18.93 -21.48
CA MET A 45 9.83 -19.34 -21.15
C MET A 45 9.80 -20.42 -20.05
N LYS A 46 10.72 -21.39 -20.09
CA LYS A 46 10.85 -22.42 -19.05
C LYS A 46 11.21 -21.78 -17.69
N THR A 47 12.11 -20.80 -17.70
CA THR A 47 12.47 -20.03 -16.51
C THR A 47 11.27 -19.25 -15.96
N LEU A 48 10.52 -18.55 -16.81
CA LEU A 48 9.30 -17.82 -16.42
C LEU A 48 8.22 -18.77 -15.88
N MET A 49 8.08 -19.98 -16.44
CA MET A 49 7.17 -20.99 -15.91
C MET A 49 7.58 -21.42 -14.50
N ILE A 50 8.85 -21.77 -14.27
CA ILE A 50 9.32 -22.18 -12.93
C ILE A 50 9.00 -21.08 -11.91
N ILE A 51 9.29 -19.83 -12.29
CA ILE A 51 8.96 -18.65 -11.50
C ILE A 51 7.46 -18.55 -11.23
N ALA A 52 6.60 -18.72 -12.24
CA ALA A 52 5.14 -18.63 -12.09
C ALA A 52 4.60 -19.76 -11.19
N CYS A 53 5.11 -20.99 -11.36
CA CYS A 53 4.75 -22.16 -10.56
C CYS A 53 5.14 -22.01 -9.08
N ILE A 54 6.21 -21.28 -8.77
CA ILE A 54 6.60 -20.98 -7.38
C ILE A 54 5.86 -19.75 -6.85
N SER A 55 5.73 -18.71 -7.68
CA SER A 55 5.09 -17.44 -7.33
C SER A 55 3.64 -17.64 -6.89
N PHE A 56 2.85 -18.38 -7.67
CA PHE A 56 1.42 -18.52 -7.43
C PHE A 56 1.09 -19.21 -6.08
N PRO A 57 1.70 -20.36 -5.71
CA PRO A 57 1.55 -20.92 -4.37
C PRO A 57 2.00 -19.98 -3.26
N VAL A 58 3.10 -19.24 -3.44
CA VAL A 58 3.56 -18.27 -2.42
C VAL A 58 2.58 -17.10 -2.28
N GLN A 59 1.91 -16.67 -3.35
CA GLN A 59 0.81 -15.70 -3.29
C GLN A 59 -0.34 -16.24 -2.43
N ILE A 60 -0.75 -17.50 -2.61
CA ILE A 60 -1.77 -18.15 -1.78
C ILE A 60 -1.33 -18.24 -0.31
N ILE A 61 -0.09 -18.67 -0.05
CA ILE A 61 0.48 -18.73 1.31
C ILE A 61 0.46 -17.34 1.96
N SER A 62 0.79 -16.29 1.20
CA SER A 62 0.75 -14.91 1.71
C SER A 62 -0.65 -14.52 2.20
N MET A 63 -1.72 -14.97 1.53
CA MET A 63 -3.10 -14.77 1.97
C MET A 63 -3.39 -15.48 3.29
N MET A 64 -2.93 -16.74 3.44
CA MET A 64 -3.14 -17.52 4.66
C MET A 64 -2.44 -16.89 5.89
N VAL A 65 -1.20 -16.41 5.71
CA VAL A 65 -0.40 -15.79 6.77
C VAL A 65 -0.97 -14.46 7.25
N MET A 66 -1.77 -13.77 6.43
CA MET A 66 -2.30 -12.44 6.73
C MET A 66 -3.06 -12.36 8.07
N THR A 67 -3.76 -13.42 8.45
CA THR A 67 -4.51 -13.49 9.72
C THR A 67 -3.62 -13.34 10.95
N TYR A 68 -2.44 -13.96 10.90
CA TYR A 68 -1.56 -14.13 12.04
C TYR A 68 -0.49 -13.04 12.07
N LYS A 69 0.13 -12.76 10.92
CA LYS A 69 1.22 -11.81 10.79
C LYS A 69 1.06 -10.95 9.52
N PRO A 70 0.27 -9.86 9.58
CA PRO A 70 0.00 -8.98 8.44
C PRO A 70 1.27 -8.41 7.79
N ARG A 71 2.30 -8.09 8.59
CA ARG A 71 3.59 -7.59 8.05
C ARG A 71 4.33 -8.64 7.24
N LEU A 72 4.36 -9.91 7.70
CA LEU A 72 4.99 -11.00 6.95
C LEU A 72 4.23 -11.32 5.67
N SER A 73 2.89 -11.25 5.72
CA SER A 73 2.03 -11.43 4.55
C SER A 73 2.36 -10.44 3.44
N ILE A 74 2.59 -9.16 3.77
CA ILE A 74 3.05 -8.16 2.78
C ILE A 74 4.41 -8.54 2.18
N VAL A 75 5.37 -8.95 3.01
CA VAL A 75 6.71 -9.35 2.53
C VAL A 75 6.62 -10.54 1.56
N LEU A 76 5.85 -11.58 1.92
CA LEU A 76 5.63 -12.74 1.05
C LEU A 76 4.92 -12.37 -0.26
N ALA A 77 3.95 -11.46 -0.21
CA ALA A 77 3.26 -10.96 -1.39
C ALA A 77 4.23 -10.22 -2.34
N VAL A 78 5.13 -9.38 -1.80
CA VAL A 78 6.14 -8.67 -2.61
C VAL A 78 7.15 -9.65 -3.22
N LEU A 79 7.68 -10.60 -2.43
CA LEU A 79 8.67 -11.57 -2.91
C LEU A 79 8.10 -12.48 -4.00
N SER A 80 6.88 -12.97 -3.83
CA SER A 80 6.21 -13.77 -4.85
C SER A 80 5.90 -12.96 -6.11
N SER A 81 5.61 -11.67 -5.98
CA SER A 81 5.21 -10.83 -7.11
C SER A 81 6.38 -10.28 -7.91
N LEU A 82 7.61 -10.28 -7.35
CA LEU A 82 8.76 -9.57 -7.90
C LEU A 82 9.12 -9.94 -9.34
N ALA A 83 9.02 -11.22 -9.67
CA ALA A 83 9.44 -11.72 -10.97
C ALA A 83 8.40 -11.52 -12.09
N LEU A 84 7.12 -11.26 -11.74
CA LEU A 84 6.01 -11.03 -12.69
C LEU A 84 5.38 -9.63 -12.49
N MET A 85 6.24 -8.69 -12.06
CA MET A 85 5.89 -7.45 -11.36
C MET A 85 4.91 -6.49 -12.05
N PRO A 86 4.78 -6.40 -13.40
CA PRO A 86 3.73 -5.57 -13.98
C PRO A 86 2.32 -6.10 -13.71
N ILE A 87 2.13 -7.42 -13.65
CA ILE A 87 0.80 -8.04 -13.57
C ILE A 87 0.44 -8.35 -12.11
N THR A 88 1.41 -8.84 -11.34
CA THR A 88 1.25 -9.18 -9.92
C THR A 88 1.20 -7.95 -9.01
N ILE A 89 1.41 -6.73 -9.54
CA ILE A 89 1.26 -5.50 -8.76
C ILE A 89 -0.15 -5.31 -8.23
N VAL A 90 -1.18 -5.75 -8.98
CA VAL A 90 -2.58 -5.67 -8.56
C VAL A 90 -2.79 -6.55 -7.32
N PHE A 91 -2.24 -7.76 -7.33
CA PHE A 91 -2.24 -8.66 -6.18
C PHE A 91 -1.50 -8.04 -4.98
N THR A 92 -0.27 -7.57 -5.21
CA THR A 92 0.58 -6.96 -4.16
C THR A 92 -0.12 -5.78 -3.49
N MET A 93 -0.70 -4.88 -4.28
CA MET A 93 -1.45 -3.73 -3.78
C MET A 93 -2.69 -4.18 -3.01
N GLY A 94 -3.46 -5.14 -3.54
CA GLY A 94 -4.59 -5.73 -2.84
C GLY A 94 -4.19 -6.31 -1.48
N MET A 95 -3.04 -6.97 -1.40
CA MET A 95 -2.50 -7.55 -0.16
C MET A 95 -2.09 -6.46 0.83
N ILE A 96 -1.41 -5.40 0.37
CA ILE A 96 -1.07 -4.25 1.20
C ILE A 96 -2.33 -3.62 1.80
N PHE A 97 -3.36 -3.36 0.98
CA PHE A 97 -4.64 -2.83 1.47
C PHE A 97 -5.32 -3.75 2.47
N SER A 98 -5.34 -5.06 2.19
CA SER A 98 -5.99 -6.06 3.04
C SER A 98 -5.27 -6.18 4.39
N ALA A 99 -3.93 -6.21 4.38
CA ALA A 99 -3.11 -6.27 5.58
C ALA A 99 -3.22 -4.99 6.44
N ILE A 100 -3.26 -3.81 5.82
CA ILE A 100 -3.48 -2.54 6.53
C ILE A 100 -4.89 -2.48 7.12
N ARG A 101 -5.92 -2.84 6.35
CA ARG A 101 -7.30 -2.89 6.82
C ARG A 101 -7.46 -3.88 7.97
N TRP A 102 -6.82 -5.04 7.86
CA TRP A 102 -6.81 -6.04 8.93
C TRP A 102 -6.07 -5.53 10.16
N ARG A 103 -4.95 -4.80 10.03
CA ARG A 103 -4.25 -4.22 11.19
C ARG A 103 -5.13 -3.25 11.98
N TYR A 104 -6.00 -2.50 11.30
CA TYR A 104 -6.83 -1.46 11.91
C TYR A 104 -8.31 -1.84 11.97
N HIS A 105 -8.63 -3.13 11.96
CA HIS A 105 -10.02 -3.62 11.90
C HIS A 105 -10.87 -3.24 13.12
N GLN A 106 -10.23 -2.98 14.26
CA GLN A 106 -10.87 -2.62 15.52
C GLN A 106 -11.20 -1.13 15.61
N LEU A 107 -10.59 -0.31 14.75
CA LEU A 107 -10.82 1.12 14.73
C LEU A 107 -12.05 1.46 13.90
N THR A 108 -12.86 2.40 14.39
CA THR A 108 -14.04 2.86 13.65
C THR A 108 -13.61 3.67 12.43
N GLN A 109 -14.10 3.28 11.25
CA GLN A 109 -13.80 3.97 10.00
C GLN A 109 -14.62 5.26 9.91
N PHE A 110 -13.96 6.36 9.56
CA PHE A 110 -14.61 7.64 9.30
C PHE A 110 -14.64 7.92 7.80
N ASP A 111 -15.80 8.25 7.28
CA ASP A 111 -15.95 8.64 5.89
C ASP A 111 -15.51 10.10 5.69
N THR A 112 -14.36 10.26 5.03
CA THR A 112 -13.80 11.58 4.73
C THR A 112 -14.57 12.37 3.67
N SER A 113 -15.57 11.77 3.01
CA SER A 113 -16.45 12.49 2.07
C SER A 113 -17.48 13.37 2.79
N LEU A 114 -17.71 13.14 4.08
CA LEU A 114 -18.55 14.00 4.91
C LEU A 114 -17.81 15.32 5.14
N ASN A 115 -18.40 16.43 4.68
CA ASN A 115 -17.85 17.77 4.86
C ASN A 115 -18.01 18.21 6.33
N VAL A 116 -17.12 17.73 7.18
CA VAL A 116 -17.09 18.03 8.60
C VAL A 116 -16.11 19.17 8.84
N GLN A 117 -16.57 20.24 9.52
CA GLN A 117 -15.68 21.26 10.06
C GLN A 117 -14.98 20.69 11.30
N PHE A 118 -13.65 20.60 11.23
CA PHE A 118 -12.78 20.13 12.31
C PHE A 118 -12.22 21.32 13.08
N ASP A 119 -12.10 21.18 14.40
CA ASP A 119 -11.54 22.22 15.28
C ASP A 119 -10.07 22.48 14.93
N GLN A 120 -9.34 21.40 14.62
CA GLN A 120 -7.98 21.46 14.08
C GLN A 120 -7.80 20.39 13.02
N ARG A 121 -7.13 20.76 11.93
CA ARG A 121 -6.77 19.87 10.82
C ARG A 121 -5.32 20.07 10.44
N VAL A 122 -4.57 18.98 10.37
CA VAL A 122 -3.29 18.90 9.69
C VAL A 122 -3.55 18.17 8.37
N GLU A 123 -3.13 18.77 7.27
CA GLU A 123 -3.27 18.20 5.94
C GLU A 123 -2.10 17.27 5.60
N PHE A 124 -2.32 16.40 4.61
CA PHE A 124 -1.25 15.55 4.10
C PHE A 124 -0.33 16.38 3.21
N ASN A 125 0.98 16.11 3.24
CA ASN A 125 1.95 16.83 2.42
C ASN A 125 1.79 16.48 0.92
N LYS A 126 0.97 17.27 0.22
CA LYS A 126 0.71 17.11 -1.22
C LYS A 126 1.97 17.35 -2.05
N ARG A 127 2.87 18.25 -1.63
CA ARG A 127 4.07 18.65 -2.39
C ARG A 127 5.07 17.51 -2.49
N ASN A 128 5.40 16.87 -1.38
CA ASN A 128 6.38 15.78 -1.38
C ASN A 128 5.88 14.58 -2.19
N ASN A 129 4.60 14.22 -2.03
CA ASN A 129 4.00 13.15 -2.82
C ASN A 129 4.01 13.49 -4.32
N ARG A 130 3.69 14.74 -4.69
CA ARG A 130 3.74 15.19 -6.08
C ARG A 130 5.15 15.11 -6.67
N ILE A 131 6.18 15.55 -5.93
CA ILE A 131 7.58 15.47 -6.37
C ILE A 131 7.97 14.02 -6.61
N LEU A 132 7.65 13.13 -5.67
CA LEU A 132 7.95 11.70 -5.77
C LEU A 132 7.26 11.06 -6.99
N VAL A 133 5.96 11.34 -7.19
CA VAL A 133 5.19 10.82 -8.34
C VAL A 133 5.75 11.34 -9.66
N VAL A 134 6.12 12.63 -9.74
CA VAL A 134 6.74 13.20 -10.96
C VAL A 134 8.11 12.57 -11.23
N ALA A 135 8.96 12.45 -10.20
CA ALA A 135 10.28 11.85 -10.34
C ALA A 135 10.22 10.38 -10.77
N LEU A 136 9.37 9.56 -10.12
CA LEU A 136 9.15 8.18 -10.50
C LEU A 136 8.54 8.06 -11.91
N GLY A 137 7.63 8.97 -12.28
CA GLY A 137 7.06 9.04 -13.61
C GLY A 137 8.12 9.25 -14.69
N LEU A 138 9.01 10.24 -14.50
CA LEU A 138 10.12 10.49 -15.43
C LEU A 138 11.07 9.30 -15.54
N ILE A 139 11.47 8.71 -14.40
CA ILE A 139 12.34 7.52 -14.38
C ILE A 139 11.67 6.35 -15.12
N SER A 140 10.37 6.15 -14.90
CA SER A 140 9.61 5.08 -15.55
C SER A 140 9.58 5.23 -17.07
N ILE A 141 9.36 6.45 -17.58
CA ILE A 141 9.36 6.74 -19.02
C ILE A 141 10.74 6.50 -19.62
N THR A 142 11.81 6.96 -18.96
CA THR A 142 13.18 6.70 -19.40
C THR A 142 13.47 5.20 -19.50
N PHE A 143 13.06 4.41 -18.50
CA PHE A 143 13.26 2.96 -18.52
C PHE A 143 12.42 2.26 -19.59
N ILE A 144 11.21 2.75 -19.89
CA ILE A 144 10.40 2.26 -21.01
C ILE A 144 11.10 2.52 -22.34
N ILE A 145 11.65 3.72 -22.55
CA ILE A 145 12.41 4.08 -23.77
C ILE A 145 13.65 3.17 -23.92
N LEU A 146 14.31 2.86 -22.80
CA LEU A 146 15.45 1.92 -22.75
C LEU A 146 15.03 0.44 -22.85
N SER A 147 13.75 0.15 -23.13
CA SER A 147 13.18 -1.21 -23.24
C SER A 147 13.42 -2.06 -21.99
N GLN A 148 13.50 -1.45 -20.82
CA GLN A 148 13.66 -2.14 -19.54
C GLN A 148 12.30 -2.51 -18.97
N SER A 149 12.11 -3.79 -18.61
CA SER A 149 10.87 -4.31 -18.03
C SER A 149 10.47 -3.61 -16.72
N LEU A 150 11.46 -3.11 -15.97
CA LEU A 150 11.24 -2.35 -14.74
C LEU A 150 10.56 -0.99 -14.99
N GLY A 151 10.65 -0.45 -16.21
CA GLY A 151 9.99 0.80 -16.59
C GLY A 151 8.46 0.71 -16.51
N MET A 152 7.87 -0.37 -17.04
CA MET A 152 6.42 -0.59 -16.97
C MET A 152 5.93 -0.78 -15.53
N PHE A 153 6.71 -1.49 -14.71
CA PHE A 153 6.41 -1.63 -13.29
C PHE A 153 6.37 -0.27 -12.58
N LEU A 154 7.42 0.53 -12.73
CA LEU A 154 7.50 1.87 -12.12
C LEU A 154 6.37 2.77 -12.62
N PHE A 155 5.98 2.64 -13.89
CA PHE A 155 4.90 3.42 -14.46
C PHE A 155 3.55 3.10 -13.80
N VAL A 156 3.19 1.82 -13.70
CA VAL A 156 1.96 1.40 -13.02
C VAL A 156 2.01 1.81 -11.54
N PHE A 157 3.13 1.57 -10.85
CA PHE A 157 3.32 1.98 -9.46
C PHE A 157 3.15 3.50 -9.26
N THR A 158 3.65 4.30 -10.20
CA THR A 158 3.49 5.77 -10.20
C THR A 158 2.04 6.18 -10.32
N ILE A 159 1.26 5.53 -11.19
CA ILE A 159 -0.20 5.77 -11.30
C ILE A 159 -0.90 5.48 -9.97
N PHE A 160 -0.59 4.33 -9.35
CA PHE A 160 -1.14 3.97 -8.05
C PHE A 160 -0.81 5.03 -6.98
N LEU A 161 0.46 5.42 -6.86
CA LEU A 161 0.88 6.45 -5.90
C LEU A 161 0.25 7.82 -6.19
N GLY A 162 0.11 8.20 -7.45
CA GLY A 162 -0.57 9.43 -7.85
C GLY A 162 -2.05 9.45 -7.44
N TYR A 163 -2.77 8.38 -7.75
CA TYR A 163 -4.19 8.25 -7.41
C TYR A 163 -4.43 8.22 -5.89
N PHE A 164 -3.73 7.34 -5.18
CA PHE A 164 -3.89 7.22 -3.72
C PHE A 164 -3.34 8.43 -2.98
N GLY A 165 -2.26 9.02 -3.48
CA GLY A 165 -1.70 10.25 -2.93
C GLY A 165 -2.62 11.45 -3.10
N LYS A 166 -3.29 11.61 -4.25
CA LYS A 166 -4.33 12.64 -4.44
C LYS A 166 -5.51 12.40 -3.48
N LYS A 167 -6.03 11.18 -3.43
CA LYS A 167 -7.12 10.79 -2.53
C LYS A 167 -6.77 11.00 -1.04
N ALA A 168 -5.52 10.76 -0.65
CA ALA A 168 -5.04 11.01 0.71
C ALA A 168 -4.83 12.50 0.98
N GLY A 169 -4.34 13.25 -0.02
CA GLY A 169 -4.15 14.69 0.01
C GLY A 169 -5.44 15.47 0.27
N ASP A 170 -6.54 15.06 -0.35
CA ASP A 170 -7.81 15.78 -0.20
C ASP A 170 -8.57 15.41 1.08
N GLY A 171 -8.13 14.34 1.76
CA GLY A 171 -8.71 13.86 3.01
C GLY A 171 -8.13 14.49 4.28
N VAL A 172 -8.66 14.06 5.41
CA VAL A 172 -8.14 14.40 6.75
C VAL A 172 -6.95 13.49 7.05
N TYR A 173 -5.81 14.10 7.41
CA TYR A 173 -4.60 13.36 7.80
C TYR A 173 -4.50 13.22 9.31
N LEU A 174 -4.54 14.35 10.03
CA LEU A 174 -4.80 14.41 11.47
C LEU A 174 -5.87 15.46 11.73
N ALA A 175 -6.83 15.16 12.59
CA ALA A 175 -7.77 16.16 13.07
C ALA A 175 -8.29 15.83 14.46
N ILE A 176 -8.76 16.87 15.14
CA ILE A 176 -9.52 16.77 16.38
C ILE A 176 -10.87 17.40 16.12
N LYS A 177 -11.91 16.71 16.58
CA LYS A 177 -13.25 17.28 16.70
C LYS A 177 -13.90 16.78 17.97
N ASP A 178 -14.38 17.70 18.80
CA ASP A 178 -15.03 17.42 20.08
C ASP A 178 -14.14 16.57 21.00
N SER A 179 -14.56 15.32 21.28
CA SER A 179 -13.86 14.33 22.11
C SER A 179 -13.23 13.20 21.27
N TYR A 180 -13.05 13.41 19.97
CA TYR A 180 -12.52 12.42 19.04
C TYR A 180 -11.29 12.90 18.28
N PHE A 181 -10.34 11.98 18.16
CA PHE A 181 -9.13 12.06 17.34
C PHE A 181 -9.36 11.32 16.02
N TYR A 182 -8.96 11.96 14.92
CA TYR A 182 -9.06 11.43 13.57
C TYR A 182 -7.67 11.31 12.98
N ILE A 183 -7.34 10.13 12.46
CA ILE A 183 -6.03 9.86 11.89
C ILE A 183 -6.12 8.99 10.65
N ARG A 184 -5.31 9.32 9.65
CA ARG A 184 -4.99 8.45 8.52
C ARG A 184 -3.53 8.01 8.62
N PRO A 185 -3.23 6.78 9.07
CA PRO A 185 -1.85 6.35 9.31
C PRO A 185 -0.98 6.23 8.05
N ASN A 186 -1.58 6.02 6.88
CA ASN A 186 -0.88 5.84 5.60
C ASN A 186 -1.78 6.25 4.43
N ILE A 187 -1.21 6.56 3.27
CA ILE A 187 -1.93 6.83 2.00
C ILE A 187 -2.86 5.67 1.58
N PHE A 188 -2.53 4.45 2.01
CA PHE A 188 -3.32 3.24 1.74
C PHE A 188 -4.36 2.91 2.82
N ALA A 189 -4.39 3.66 3.92
CA ALA A 189 -5.32 3.43 5.03
C ALA A 189 -6.58 4.30 4.90
N TYR A 190 -7.67 3.84 5.51
CA TYR A 190 -8.83 4.70 5.75
C TYR A 190 -8.51 5.75 6.82
N CYS A 191 -9.38 6.74 6.97
CA CYS A 191 -9.38 7.60 8.14
C CYS A 191 -10.11 6.87 9.27
N TYR A 192 -9.53 6.90 10.46
CA TYR A 192 -10.08 6.26 11.65
C TYR A 192 -10.46 7.30 12.68
N ARG A 193 -11.59 7.08 13.35
CA ARG A 193 -12.09 7.87 14.47
C ARG A 193 -11.80 7.12 15.77
N ILE A 194 -11.25 7.83 16.75
CA ILE A 194 -10.76 7.28 18.00
C ILE A 194 -11.14 8.24 19.14
N PRO A 195 -11.73 7.79 20.26
CA PRO A 195 -11.94 8.63 21.42
C PRO A 195 -10.63 9.21 21.95
N LEU A 196 -10.57 10.52 22.24
CA LEU A 196 -9.34 11.19 22.70
C LEU A 196 -8.77 10.56 24.00
N LYS A 197 -9.65 10.08 24.88
CA LYS A 197 -9.28 9.38 26.13
C LYS A 197 -8.46 8.10 25.92
N GLU A 198 -8.53 7.50 24.74
CA GLU A 198 -7.84 6.25 24.37
C GLU A 198 -6.53 6.52 23.61
N VAL A 199 -6.17 7.79 23.39
CA VAL A 199 -5.01 8.20 22.60
C VAL A 199 -3.92 8.74 23.51
N GLU A 200 -2.72 8.16 23.39
CA GLU A 200 -1.52 8.62 24.08
C GLU A 200 -0.47 9.06 23.06
N TYR A 201 0.00 10.30 23.17
CA TYR A 201 1.08 10.79 22.32
C TYR A 201 2.42 10.22 22.79
N THR A 202 3.09 9.46 21.92
CA THR A 202 4.45 8.98 22.12
C THR A 202 5.40 9.78 21.22
N LYS A 203 6.42 10.39 21.83
CA LYS A 203 7.37 11.26 21.10
C LYS A 203 7.99 10.47 19.94
N GLY A 204 7.87 11.01 18.73
CA GLY A 204 8.45 10.41 17.53
C GLY A 204 9.86 10.89 17.22
N GLU A 205 10.56 10.12 16.37
CA GLU A 205 11.87 10.50 15.85
C GLU A 205 11.74 11.24 14.50
N LYS A 206 12.60 12.24 14.28
CA LYS A 206 12.86 12.91 12.98
C LYS A 206 11.61 13.05 12.08
N GLY A 207 10.71 13.99 12.40
CA GLY A 207 9.58 14.34 11.53
C GLY A 207 8.43 13.31 11.52
N LYS A 208 8.44 12.35 12.44
CA LYS A 208 7.34 11.42 12.72
C LYS A 208 6.73 11.72 14.08
N VAL A 209 5.46 11.37 14.22
CA VAL A 209 4.65 11.51 15.43
C VAL A 209 4.01 10.16 15.67
N HIS A 210 4.18 9.62 16.88
CA HIS A 210 3.59 8.33 17.27
C HIS A 210 2.44 8.57 18.23
N PHE A 211 1.40 7.75 18.09
CA PHE A 211 0.25 7.75 18.97
C PHE A 211 -0.04 6.31 19.33
N ASP A 212 0.00 6.00 20.62
CA ASP A 212 -0.47 4.72 21.11
C ASP A 212 -1.97 4.83 21.36
N VAL A 213 -2.72 3.88 20.81
CA VAL A 213 -4.17 3.83 20.94
C VAL A 213 -4.55 2.57 21.68
N GLN A 214 -5.25 2.73 22.79
CA GLN A 214 -5.82 1.61 23.52
C GLN A 214 -7.09 1.16 22.79
N THR A 215 -7.10 -0.10 22.34
CA THR A 215 -8.31 -0.76 21.84
C THR A 215 -8.79 -1.79 22.86
N ASP A 216 -9.95 -2.41 22.59
CA ASP A 216 -10.54 -3.45 23.44
C ASP A 216 -9.63 -4.67 23.62
N THR A 217 -8.71 -4.92 22.68
CA THR A 217 -7.89 -6.15 22.68
C THR A 217 -6.39 -5.91 22.73
N GLU A 218 -5.90 -4.78 22.23
CA GLU A 218 -4.47 -4.49 22.16
C GLU A 218 -4.15 -2.98 22.16
N ARG A 219 -2.89 -2.65 22.46
CA ARG A 219 -2.37 -1.29 22.29
C ARG A 219 -1.80 -1.14 20.88
N LEU A 220 -2.47 -0.36 20.04
CA LEU A 220 -2.08 -0.12 18.65
C LEU A 220 -1.23 1.14 18.53
N GLN A 221 0.00 1.01 18.05
CA GLN A 221 0.79 2.18 17.67
C GLN A 221 0.39 2.67 16.27
N LEU A 222 -0.08 3.90 16.21
CA LEU A 222 -0.34 4.67 15.01
C LEU A 222 0.79 5.66 14.78
N THR A 223 1.16 5.84 13.51
CA THR A 223 2.22 6.77 13.13
C THR A 223 1.66 7.75 12.13
N ALA A 224 1.88 9.02 12.38
CA ALA A 224 1.78 10.05 11.37
C ALA A 224 3.20 10.49 11.02
N THR A 225 3.48 10.60 9.73
CA THR A 225 4.71 11.18 9.21
C THR A 225 4.37 12.52 8.57
N PRO A 226 4.20 13.60 9.36
CA PRO A 226 4.02 14.95 8.80
C PRO A 226 5.34 15.50 8.22
N ALA A 227 6.25 14.63 7.76
CA ALA A 227 7.56 15.03 7.25
C ALA A 227 7.41 16.05 6.12
N ASN A 228 8.19 17.12 6.22
CA ASN A 228 8.14 18.32 5.38
C ASN A 228 6.88 19.18 5.57
N ALA A 229 6.24 19.11 6.74
CA ALA A 229 5.30 20.13 7.20
C ALA A 229 5.96 21.51 7.13
N THR A 230 5.28 22.45 6.48
CA THR A 230 5.60 23.87 6.52
C THR A 230 5.69 24.36 7.97
N PRO A 231 6.41 25.46 8.26
CA PRO A 231 6.48 26.01 9.62
C PRO A 231 5.09 26.24 10.26
N GLU A 232 4.09 26.60 9.45
CA GLU A 232 2.69 26.73 9.87
C GLU A 232 2.05 25.40 10.24
N GLU A 233 2.27 24.34 9.45
CA GLU A 233 1.80 22.99 9.75
C GLU A 233 2.50 22.41 10.99
N GLN A 234 3.78 22.74 11.22
CA GLN A 234 4.49 22.38 12.44
C GLN A 234 3.91 23.09 13.67
N SER A 235 3.57 24.38 13.56
CA SER A 235 2.89 25.12 14.63
C SER A 235 1.50 24.55 14.93
N LYS A 236 0.72 24.22 13.89
CA LYS A 236 -0.56 23.51 14.03
C LYS A 236 -0.37 22.16 14.71
N LEU A 237 0.65 21.38 14.33
CA LEU A 237 0.96 20.09 14.93
C LEU A 237 1.39 20.21 16.40
N HIS A 238 2.16 21.23 16.76
CA HIS A 238 2.51 21.51 18.16
C HIS A 238 1.27 21.87 18.99
N THR A 239 0.40 22.72 18.44
CA THR A 239 -0.87 23.09 19.10
C THR A 239 -1.76 21.85 19.28
N PHE A 240 -1.78 20.99 18.28
CA PHE A 240 -2.52 19.73 18.26
C PHE A 240 -2.02 18.75 19.33
N ILE A 241 -0.72 18.51 19.41
CA ILE A 241 -0.10 17.64 20.42
C ILE A 241 -0.38 18.17 21.82
N ASN A 242 -0.25 19.48 22.03
CA ASN A 242 -0.54 20.11 23.32
C ASN A 242 -2.01 19.94 23.74
N GLN A 243 -2.96 19.93 22.80
CA GLN A 243 -4.36 19.68 23.12
C GLN A 243 -4.63 18.23 23.52
N ILE A 244 -3.96 17.27 22.89
CA ILE A 244 -4.05 15.86 23.27
C ILE A 244 -3.52 15.70 24.70
N GLN A 245 -2.35 16.26 24.99
CA GLN A 245 -1.74 16.18 26.32
C GLN A 245 -2.54 16.88 27.42
N LYS A 246 -3.30 17.94 27.10
CA LYS A 246 -4.17 18.65 28.06
C LYS A 246 -5.51 17.98 28.33
N LYS A 247 -5.96 17.08 27.44
CA LYS A 247 -7.24 16.36 27.54
C LYS A 247 -7.07 14.94 28.11
N GLN A 248 -5.84 14.55 28.44
CA GLN A 248 -5.51 13.40 29.28
C GLN A 248 -5.57 13.81 30.76
#